data_AF-A0A498KC95-F1
#
_entry.id   AF-A0A498KC95-F1
#
_cell.length_a   1.000
_cell.length_b   1.000
_cell.length_c   1.000
_cell.angle_alpha   90.00
_cell.angle_beta   90.00
_cell.angle_gamma   90.00
#
_symmetry.space_group_name_H-M   'P 1'
#
loop_
_entity.id
_entity.type
_entity.pdbx_description
1 polymer ?
#
loop_
_entity_poly.entity_id
_entity_poly.type
_entity_poly.pdbx_seq_one_letter_code
_entity_poly.pdbx_strand_id
1 'polypeptide(L)'
;MRLFQAEKNQRPHKVSFKVDKVMALEIMNALSERLEKRGVDINIIYSRGVDLDILPKRADKGQALAYLLKKFNNEEKLPHDTLVCGDSGNDAELFSLPQVYGVMVSNAQEDLLQWYAENVSDNPDMLHATERCAAGIIQAIGHFHLGPNVSPRDLKDFRKCKVEMSSPAHEVTKFYLFYERWRRAEVEKSEEYMQNLKSVLSSGIFVHPSGVDLPIHQCIDSLARLHGDKQGKQFWTWLDRLSSVQIGSNAWLVKFNKWELCENERRCCLTTVLMSSKNPAVNSKFTGHEKASLYIQVARTKSKCMMTKV
;
A
#
# COMPACT_ATOMS: atom_id res chain seq x y z
N MET A 1 -33.88 10.97 8.56
CA MET A 1 -33.62 12.17 7.72
C MET A 1 -32.98 11.72 6.41
N ARG A 2 -33.56 12.00 5.24
CA ARG A 2 -32.99 11.58 3.93
C ARG A 2 -32.01 12.66 3.45
N LEU A 3 -30.71 12.43 3.62
CA LEU A 3 -29.70 13.36 3.12
C LEU A 3 -29.06 12.78 1.87
N PHE A 4 -29.01 13.57 0.80
CA PHE A 4 -28.16 13.27 -0.34
C PHE A 4 -26.70 13.23 0.12
N GLN A 5 -25.92 12.25 -0.32
CA GLN A 5 -24.49 12.26 -0.01
C GLN A 5 -23.78 13.39 -0.76
N ALA A 6 -22.64 13.84 -0.23
CA ALA A 6 -21.82 14.88 -0.84
C ALA A 6 -21.56 14.58 -2.33
N GLU A 7 -21.50 15.62 -3.16
CA GLU A 7 -21.37 15.52 -4.61
C GLU A 7 -20.20 14.63 -5.06
N LYS A 8 -19.10 14.64 -4.32
CA LYS A 8 -17.93 13.77 -4.55
C LYS A 8 -18.23 12.26 -4.52
N ASN A 9 -19.33 11.84 -3.89
CA ASN A 9 -19.77 10.44 -3.78
C ASN A 9 -20.75 10.05 -4.89
N GLN A 10 -21.24 11.03 -5.68
CA GLN A 10 -22.11 10.79 -6.83
C GLN A 10 -21.26 10.52 -8.08
N ARG A 11 -21.75 9.65 -8.96
CA ARG A 11 -21.12 9.34 -10.26
C ARG A 11 -22.20 9.17 -11.33
N PRO A 12 -21.85 9.21 -12.64
CA PRO A 12 -22.82 8.98 -13.71
C PRO A 12 -23.65 7.69 -13.58
N HIS A 13 -23.07 6.66 -12.93
CA HIS A 13 -23.72 5.36 -12.70
C HIS A 13 -23.87 5.03 -11.21
N LYS A 14 -23.91 6.03 -10.33
CA LYS A 14 -24.10 5.84 -8.88
C LYS A 14 -24.81 7.03 -8.27
N VAL A 15 -25.95 6.77 -7.63
CA VAL A 15 -26.66 7.75 -6.80
C VAL A 15 -26.65 7.29 -5.35
N SER A 16 -26.17 8.14 -4.45
CA SER A 16 -25.95 7.77 -3.04
C SER A 16 -26.72 8.67 -2.07
N PHE A 17 -27.33 8.04 -1.07
CA PHE A 17 -28.10 8.67 -0.01
C PHE A 17 -27.61 8.23 1.37
N LYS A 18 -28.00 9.00 2.38
CA LYS A 18 -27.96 8.61 3.79
C LYS A 18 -29.36 8.28 4.25
N VAL A 19 -29.54 7.07 4.76
CA VAL A 19 -30.82 6.53 5.21
C VAL A 19 -30.62 5.86 6.56
N ASP A 20 -31.45 6.23 7.53
CA ASP A 20 -31.40 5.63 8.87
C ASP A 20 -31.80 4.15 8.81
N LYS A 21 -31.09 3.29 9.57
CA LYS A 21 -31.28 1.83 9.59
C LYS A 21 -32.73 1.40 9.79
N VAL A 22 -33.50 2.13 10.62
CA VAL A 22 -34.91 1.84 10.89
C VAL A 22 -35.79 1.95 9.64
N MET A 23 -35.48 2.87 8.72
CA MET A 23 -36.25 3.09 7.49
C MET A 23 -35.64 2.40 6.27
N ALA A 24 -34.43 1.84 6.38
CA ALA A 24 -33.66 1.35 5.25
C ALA A 24 -34.43 0.26 4.48
N LEU A 25 -34.95 -0.75 5.17
CA LEU A 25 -35.67 -1.87 4.55
C LEU A 25 -36.91 -1.41 3.77
N GLU A 26 -37.73 -0.54 4.39
CA GLU A 26 -38.94 0.01 3.74
C GLU A 26 -38.59 0.82 2.49
N ILE A 27 -37.57 1.69 2.59
CA ILE A 27 -37.12 2.53 1.49
C ILE A 27 -36.54 1.68 0.35
N MET A 28 -35.72 0.68 0.65
CA MET A 28 -35.14 -0.22 -0.35
C MET A 28 -36.25 -0.95 -1.12
N ASN A 29 -37.22 -1.55 -0.42
CA ASN A 29 -38.34 -2.26 -1.05
C ASN A 29 -39.16 -1.33 -1.95
N ALA A 30 -39.51 -0.14 -1.46
CA ALA A 30 -40.28 0.83 -2.22
C ALA A 30 -39.50 1.38 -3.44
N LEU A 31 -38.18 1.53 -3.34
CA LEU A 31 -37.33 1.97 -4.45
C LEU A 31 -37.19 0.88 -5.51
N SER A 32 -36.89 -0.36 -5.11
CA SER A 32 -36.81 -1.51 -6.02
C SER A 32 -38.10 -1.64 -6.83
N GLU A 33 -39.25 -1.70 -6.18
CA GLU A 33 -40.54 -1.89 -6.85
C GLU A 33 -40.82 -0.75 -7.86
N ARG A 34 -40.56 0.50 -7.48
CA ARG A 34 -40.84 1.65 -8.35
C ARG A 34 -39.90 1.73 -9.55
N LEU A 35 -38.64 1.37 -9.38
CA LEU A 35 -37.64 1.45 -10.45
C LEU A 35 -37.74 0.25 -11.40
N GLU A 36 -38.03 -0.95 -10.87
CA GLU A 36 -38.33 -2.13 -11.67
C GLU A 36 -39.59 -1.92 -12.54
N LYS A 37 -40.67 -1.35 -11.98
CA LYS A 37 -41.89 -0.99 -12.76
C LYS A 37 -41.63 0.00 -13.90
N ARG A 38 -40.52 0.75 -13.84
CA ARG A 38 -40.09 1.69 -14.88
C ARG A 38 -39.10 1.06 -15.87
N GLY A 39 -38.81 -0.24 -15.74
CA GLY A 39 -37.84 -0.95 -16.57
C GLY A 39 -36.40 -0.54 -16.29
N VAL A 40 -36.10 -0.01 -15.09
CA VAL A 40 -34.74 0.37 -14.70
C VAL A 40 -34.12 -0.78 -13.91
N ASP A 41 -33.15 -1.45 -14.53
CA ASP A 41 -32.35 -2.51 -13.90
C ASP A 41 -31.35 -1.91 -12.89
N ILE A 42 -31.66 -2.03 -11.60
CA ILE A 42 -30.84 -1.50 -10.53
C ILE A 42 -30.25 -2.59 -9.62
N ASN A 43 -29.21 -2.22 -8.90
CA ASN A 43 -28.72 -2.87 -7.70
C ASN A 43 -28.75 -1.83 -6.56
N ILE A 44 -29.28 -2.22 -5.40
CA ILE A 44 -29.33 -1.35 -4.22
C ILE A 44 -28.41 -1.95 -3.16
N ILE A 45 -27.43 -1.17 -2.73
CA ILE A 45 -26.47 -1.58 -1.70
C ILE A 45 -26.67 -0.69 -0.48
N TYR A 46 -27.01 -1.31 0.64
CA TYR A 46 -27.04 -0.63 1.94
C TYR A 46 -25.85 -1.07 2.78
N SER A 47 -25.05 -0.11 3.25
CA SER A 47 -23.84 -0.40 4.00
C SER A 47 -23.59 0.56 5.16
N ARG A 48 -22.75 0.13 6.11
CA ARG A 48 -22.31 0.92 7.28
C ARG A 48 -23.46 1.42 8.15
N GLY A 49 -24.62 0.80 8.05
CA GLY A 49 -25.83 1.18 8.76
C GLY A 49 -26.36 2.58 8.43
N VAL A 50 -25.94 3.21 7.33
CA VAL A 50 -26.41 4.54 6.93
C VAL A 50 -26.33 4.83 5.43
N ASP A 51 -25.39 4.23 4.70
CA ASP A 51 -25.13 4.56 3.31
C ASP A 51 -25.99 3.70 2.38
N LEU A 52 -26.79 4.34 1.52
CA LEU A 52 -27.64 3.69 0.52
C LEU A 52 -27.17 4.08 -0.88
N ASP A 53 -26.64 3.13 -1.63
CA ASP A 53 -26.16 3.29 -2.99
C ASP A 53 -27.15 2.65 -3.99
N ILE A 54 -27.55 3.41 -5.01
CA ILE A 54 -28.34 2.94 -6.14
C ILE A 54 -27.42 2.90 -7.36
N LEU A 55 -27.25 1.71 -7.91
CA LEU A 55 -26.31 1.36 -8.98
C LEU A 55 -27.06 0.66 -10.11
N PRO A 56 -26.51 0.60 -11.33
CA PRO A 56 -26.97 -0.35 -12.34
C PRO A 56 -26.91 -1.78 -11.80
N LYS A 57 -27.81 -2.67 -12.25
CA LYS A 57 -27.90 -4.06 -11.79
C LYS A 57 -26.58 -4.86 -11.83
N ARG A 58 -25.69 -4.54 -12.78
CA ARG A 58 -24.39 -5.20 -12.96
C ARG A 58 -23.22 -4.48 -12.27
N ALA A 59 -23.50 -3.40 -11.55
CA ALA A 59 -22.49 -2.56 -10.94
C ALA A 59 -22.39 -2.87 -9.44
N ASP A 60 -21.52 -3.83 -9.11
CA ASP A 60 -21.04 -4.10 -7.77
C ASP A 60 -19.59 -4.59 -7.83
N LYS A 61 -18.96 -4.75 -6.65
CA LYS A 61 -17.56 -5.16 -6.55
C LYS A 61 -17.33 -6.60 -7.03
N GLY A 62 -18.27 -7.51 -6.79
CA GLY A 62 -18.20 -8.91 -7.21
C GLY A 62 -18.24 -9.05 -8.73
N GLN A 63 -19.20 -8.41 -9.40
CA GLN A 63 -19.31 -8.39 -10.86
C GLN A 63 -18.10 -7.72 -11.52
N ALA A 64 -17.55 -6.66 -10.92
CA ALA A 64 -16.32 -6.03 -11.40
C ALA A 64 -15.12 -6.98 -11.31
N LEU A 65 -14.99 -7.73 -10.22
CA LEU A 65 -13.94 -8.74 -10.07
C LEU A 65 -14.15 -9.93 -11.03
N ALA A 66 -15.37 -10.45 -11.17
CA ALA A 66 -15.69 -11.50 -12.13
C ALA A 66 -15.34 -11.10 -13.57
N TYR A 67 -15.63 -9.84 -13.94
CA TYR A 67 -15.22 -9.28 -15.23
C TYR A 67 -13.69 -9.26 -15.38
N LEU A 68 -12.96 -8.85 -14.35
CA LEU A 68 -11.48 -8.79 -14.38
C LEU A 68 -10.87 -10.19 -14.52
N LEU A 69 -11.37 -11.17 -13.75
CA LEU A 69 -10.93 -12.56 -13.84
C LEU A 69 -11.20 -13.15 -15.23
N LYS A 70 -12.39 -12.89 -15.79
CA LYS A 70 -12.73 -13.30 -17.16
C LYS A 70 -11.77 -12.68 -18.19
N LYS A 71 -11.44 -11.40 -18.04
CA LYS A 71 -10.50 -10.71 -18.93
C LYS A 71 -9.10 -11.32 -18.84
N PHE A 72 -8.61 -11.58 -17.64
CA PHE A 72 -7.31 -12.22 -17.45
C PHE A 72 -7.27 -13.65 -17.99
N ASN A 73 -8.35 -14.41 -17.84
CA ASN A 73 -8.48 -15.73 -18.44
C ASN A 73 -8.37 -15.66 -19.98
N ASN A 74 -9.05 -14.70 -20.61
CA ASN A 74 -8.99 -14.51 -22.06
C ASN A 74 -7.61 -14.07 -22.56
N GLU A 75 -6.79 -13.43 -21.71
CA GLU A 75 -5.42 -13.02 -22.02
C GLU A 75 -4.36 -14.05 -21.58
N GLU A 76 -4.77 -15.24 -21.12
CA GLU A 76 -3.88 -16.29 -20.57
C GLU A 76 -3.00 -15.78 -19.40
N LYS A 77 -3.53 -14.84 -18.61
CA LYS A 77 -2.88 -14.20 -17.45
C LYS A 77 -3.70 -14.34 -16.18
N LEU A 78 -4.46 -15.42 -16.05
CA LEU A 78 -5.25 -15.66 -14.85
C LEU A 78 -4.32 -15.71 -13.63
N PRO A 79 -4.58 -14.95 -12.56
CA PRO A 79 -3.79 -15.06 -11.34
C PRO A 79 -3.94 -16.46 -10.76
N HIS A 80 -2.85 -17.01 -10.21
CA HIS A 80 -2.87 -18.30 -9.53
C HIS A 80 -3.82 -18.28 -8.33
N ASP A 81 -3.74 -17.21 -7.53
CA ASP A 81 -4.56 -17.01 -6.34
C ASP A 81 -5.18 -15.61 -6.36
N THR A 82 -6.41 -15.50 -5.88
CA THR A 82 -7.11 -14.22 -5.72
C THR A 82 -7.54 -14.06 -4.27
N LEU A 83 -7.07 -13.01 -3.60
CA LEU A 83 -7.49 -12.66 -2.24
C LEU A 83 -8.39 -11.42 -2.29
N VAL A 84 -9.64 -11.55 -1.86
CA VAL A 84 -10.57 -10.45 -1.66
C VAL A 84 -10.56 -10.00 -0.19
N CYS A 85 -10.60 -8.70 0.03
CA CYS A 85 -10.53 -8.10 1.36
C CYS A 85 -11.72 -7.15 1.53
N GLY A 86 -12.50 -7.31 2.60
CA GLY A 86 -13.70 -6.50 2.84
C GLY A 86 -13.83 -6.02 4.28
N ASP A 87 -14.51 -4.89 4.45
CA ASP A 87 -14.81 -4.30 5.76
C ASP A 87 -16.27 -3.87 5.92
N SER A 88 -17.08 -3.85 4.85
CA SER A 88 -18.49 -3.45 4.94
C SER A 88 -19.38 -4.23 3.98
N GLY A 89 -20.71 -4.12 4.15
CA GLY A 89 -21.68 -4.88 3.36
C GLY A 89 -21.58 -4.66 1.83
N ASN A 90 -20.97 -3.57 1.36
CA ASN A 90 -20.72 -3.37 -0.07
C ASN A 90 -19.63 -4.31 -0.66
N ASP A 91 -18.90 -5.02 0.20
CA ASP A 91 -17.90 -6.02 -0.15
C ASP A 91 -18.47 -7.43 -0.22
N ALA A 92 -19.69 -7.68 0.28
CA ALA A 92 -20.28 -9.02 0.42
C ALA A 92 -20.19 -9.85 -0.87
N GLU A 93 -20.56 -9.26 -2.00
CA GLU A 93 -20.53 -9.93 -3.32
C GLU A 93 -19.12 -10.36 -3.77
N LEU A 94 -18.04 -9.81 -3.21
CA LEU A 94 -16.69 -10.28 -3.50
C LEU A 94 -16.47 -11.71 -2.97
N PHE A 95 -17.06 -12.02 -1.81
CA PHE A 95 -16.89 -13.29 -1.11
C PHE A 95 -17.77 -14.41 -1.69
N SER A 96 -18.77 -14.07 -2.50
CA SER A 96 -19.64 -15.04 -3.19
C SER A 96 -19.01 -15.63 -4.46
N LEU A 97 -17.89 -15.08 -4.93
CA LEU A 97 -17.25 -15.56 -6.14
C LEU A 97 -16.54 -16.91 -5.89
N PRO A 98 -16.60 -17.85 -6.84
CA PRO A 98 -15.82 -19.08 -6.73
C PRO A 98 -14.32 -18.81 -6.93
N GLN A 99 -13.48 -19.68 -6.37
CA GLN A 99 -12.01 -19.66 -6.57
C GLN A 99 -11.34 -18.36 -6.10
N VAL A 100 -11.87 -17.77 -5.02
CA VAL A 100 -11.23 -16.65 -4.33
C VAL A 100 -11.08 -16.99 -2.86
N TYR A 101 -9.96 -16.58 -2.28
CA TYR A 101 -9.78 -16.49 -0.84
C TYR A 101 -10.40 -15.18 -0.36
N GLY A 102 -11.09 -15.20 0.77
CA GLY A 102 -11.70 -14.01 1.34
C GLY A 102 -11.20 -13.71 2.74
N VAL A 103 -10.95 -12.44 3.03
CA VAL A 103 -10.73 -11.96 4.39
C VAL A 103 -11.64 -10.80 4.76
N MET A 104 -12.34 -10.96 5.89
CA MET A 104 -12.98 -9.85 6.59
C MET A 104 -12.07 -9.41 7.72
N VAL A 105 -11.68 -8.14 7.72
CA VAL A 105 -10.82 -7.57 8.77
C VAL A 105 -11.59 -7.46 10.09
N SER A 106 -10.92 -7.54 11.24
CA SER A 106 -11.64 -7.57 12.53
C SER A 106 -12.41 -6.30 12.89
N ASN A 107 -12.17 -5.20 12.16
CA ASN A 107 -12.96 -3.98 12.24
C ASN A 107 -14.06 -3.89 11.17
N ALA A 108 -14.46 -5.02 10.59
CA ALA A 108 -15.58 -5.12 9.67
C ALA A 108 -16.87 -4.65 10.35
N GLN A 109 -17.76 -4.08 9.54
CA GLN A 109 -19.05 -3.59 9.96
C GLN A 109 -20.04 -4.74 10.14
N GLU A 110 -21.04 -4.52 11.01
CA GLU A 110 -22.06 -5.51 11.37
C GLU A 110 -22.79 -6.10 10.16
N ASP A 111 -22.99 -5.31 9.12
CA ASP A 111 -23.66 -5.73 7.89
C ASP A 111 -22.91 -6.85 7.16
N LEU A 112 -21.57 -6.75 7.05
CA LEU A 112 -20.74 -7.79 6.45
C LEU A 112 -20.62 -9.01 7.36
N LEU A 113 -20.54 -8.81 8.68
CA LEU A 113 -20.46 -9.91 9.65
C LEU A 113 -21.74 -10.74 9.67
N GLN A 114 -22.90 -10.09 9.61
CA GLN A 114 -24.20 -10.76 9.49
C GLN A 114 -24.26 -11.55 8.18
N TRP A 115 -23.88 -10.92 7.07
CA TRP A 115 -23.84 -11.59 5.77
C TRP A 115 -22.91 -12.82 5.78
N TYR A 116 -21.72 -12.69 6.40
CA TYR A 116 -20.77 -13.80 6.53
C TYR A 116 -21.37 -14.99 7.29
N ALA A 117 -21.99 -14.72 8.44
CA ALA A 117 -22.62 -15.75 9.26
C ALA A 117 -23.77 -16.47 8.53
N GLU A 118 -24.49 -15.78 7.65
CA GLU A 118 -25.61 -16.33 6.91
C GLU A 118 -25.21 -17.09 5.64
N ASN A 119 -24.09 -16.73 5.01
CA ASN A 119 -23.78 -17.18 3.64
C ASN A 119 -22.53 -18.05 3.52
N VAL A 120 -21.49 -17.81 4.32
CA VAL A 120 -20.15 -18.36 4.05
C VAL A 120 -19.36 -18.74 5.31
N SER A 121 -20.00 -18.86 6.48
CA SER A 121 -19.32 -19.15 7.76
C SER A 121 -18.53 -20.45 7.77
N ASP A 122 -18.96 -21.42 6.96
CA ASP A 122 -18.38 -22.77 6.88
C ASP A 122 -17.41 -22.93 5.69
N ASN A 123 -17.16 -21.86 4.93
CA ASN A 123 -16.29 -21.90 3.77
C ASN A 123 -14.81 -21.82 4.21
N PRO A 124 -13.98 -22.86 3.95
CA PRO A 124 -12.57 -22.88 4.36
C PRO A 124 -11.72 -21.83 3.63
N ASP A 125 -12.18 -21.30 2.50
CA ASP A 125 -11.51 -20.24 1.76
C ASP A 125 -11.86 -18.84 2.30
N MET A 126 -12.61 -18.75 3.40
CA MET A 126 -13.03 -17.51 4.03
C MET A 126 -12.47 -17.38 5.44
N LEU A 127 -11.90 -16.22 5.74
CA LEU A 127 -11.31 -15.92 7.04
C LEU A 127 -11.94 -14.66 7.64
N HIS A 128 -12.51 -14.79 8.83
CA HIS A 128 -12.71 -13.64 9.70
C HIS A 128 -11.41 -13.41 10.49
N ALA A 129 -10.64 -12.40 10.11
CA ALA A 129 -9.36 -12.08 10.73
C ALA A 129 -9.54 -11.60 12.17
N THR A 130 -8.56 -11.87 13.02
CA THR A 130 -8.47 -11.29 14.37
C THR A 130 -7.84 -9.89 14.34
N GLU A 131 -7.02 -9.64 13.33
CA GLU A 131 -6.32 -8.38 13.13
C GLU A 131 -7.13 -7.32 12.36
N ARG A 132 -6.89 -6.05 12.69
CA ARG A 132 -7.60 -4.90 12.10
C ARG A 132 -6.93 -4.43 10.82
N CYS A 133 -7.72 -3.89 9.89
CA CYS A 133 -7.26 -3.20 8.68
C CYS A 133 -6.21 -4.02 7.90
N ALA A 134 -5.10 -3.40 7.49
CA ALA A 134 -4.03 -4.05 6.74
C ALA A 134 -3.38 -5.24 7.49
N ALA A 135 -3.39 -5.25 8.83
CA ALA A 135 -2.88 -6.38 9.58
C ALA A 135 -3.76 -7.63 9.39
N GLY A 136 -5.07 -7.46 9.22
CA GLY A 136 -5.98 -8.56 8.84
C GLY A 136 -5.70 -9.14 7.46
N ILE A 137 -5.35 -8.28 6.49
CA ILE A 137 -4.92 -8.73 5.15
C ILE A 137 -3.63 -9.54 5.25
N ILE A 138 -2.65 -9.05 6.01
CA ILE A 138 -1.38 -9.75 6.25
C ILE A 138 -1.63 -11.10 6.93
N GLN A 139 -2.52 -11.15 7.93
CA GLN A 139 -2.93 -12.39 8.58
C GLN A 139 -3.49 -13.40 7.57
N ALA A 140 -4.37 -12.97 6.66
CA ALA A 140 -4.95 -13.82 5.62
C ALA A 140 -3.91 -14.36 4.63
N ILE A 141 -2.95 -13.52 4.20
CA ILE A 141 -1.84 -13.96 3.34
C ILE A 141 -1.09 -15.13 4.00
N GLY A 142 -0.85 -15.04 5.31
CA GLY A 142 -0.22 -16.14 6.06
C GLY A 142 -1.12 -17.36 6.21
N HIS A 143 -2.39 -17.16 6.55
CA HIS A 143 -3.37 -18.23 6.78
C HIS A 143 -3.58 -19.10 5.54
N PHE A 144 -3.74 -18.46 4.37
CA PHE A 144 -3.96 -19.13 3.09
C PHE A 144 -2.66 -19.48 2.36
N HIS A 145 -1.49 -19.25 2.97
CA HIS A 145 -0.18 -19.53 2.39
C HIS A 145 0.10 -18.82 1.04
N LEU A 146 -0.45 -17.62 0.86
CA LEU A 146 -0.37 -16.84 -0.39
C LEU A 146 0.97 -16.09 -0.55
N GLY A 147 1.81 -16.08 0.49
CA GLY A 147 3.13 -15.47 0.42
C GLY A 147 3.65 -14.97 1.77
N PRO A 148 4.70 -14.13 1.77
CA PRO A 148 5.24 -13.56 3.00
C PRO A 148 4.20 -12.67 3.71
N ASN A 149 3.98 -12.96 4.99
CA ASN A 149 3.01 -12.28 5.84
C ASN A 149 3.68 -11.46 6.96
N VAL A 150 4.91 -11.00 6.73
CA VAL A 150 5.63 -10.13 7.68
C VAL A 150 6.13 -8.93 6.90
N SER A 151 5.76 -7.73 7.37
CA SER A 151 6.27 -6.51 6.79
C SER A 151 7.79 -6.43 6.98
N PRO A 152 8.56 -6.02 5.95
CA PRO A 152 10.00 -5.73 6.12
C PRO A 152 10.30 -4.74 7.24
N ARG A 153 9.33 -3.88 7.59
CA ARG A 153 9.43 -2.94 8.72
C ARG A 153 9.45 -3.63 10.07
N ASP A 154 8.81 -4.79 10.20
CA ASP A 154 8.64 -5.52 11.46
C ASP A 154 9.73 -6.58 11.66
N LEU A 155 10.58 -6.81 10.65
CA LEU A 155 11.71 -7.72 10.74
C LEU A 155 12.84 -7.13 11.58
N LYS A 156 13.11 -7.71 12.75
CA LYS A 156 14.24 -7.32 13.61
C LYS A 156 15.59 -7.50 12.91
N ASP A 157 15.75 -8.59 12.14
CA ASP A 157 16.95 -8.89 11.37
C ASP A 157 16.69 -8.72 9.86
N PHE A 158 17.22 -7.64 9.27
CA PHE A 158 17.10 -7.36 7.84
C PHE A 158 17.74 -8.43 6.95
N ARG A 159 18.71 -9.21 7.45
CA ARG A 159 19.31 -10.31 6.69
C ARG A 159 18.32 -11.43 6.38
N LYS A 160 17.23 -11.50 7.15
CA LYS A 160 16.11 -12.44 6.91
C LYS A 160 15.10 -11.92 5.89
N CYS A 161 15.17 -10.64 5.52
CA CYS A 161 14.34 -10.05 4.46
C CYS A 161 14.88 -10.47 3.08
N LYS A 162 14.78 -11.76 2.77
CA LYS A 162 15.10 -12.32 1.45
C LYS A 162 13.91 -12.10 0.54
N VAL A 163 13.88 -10.94 -0.13
CA VAL A 163 12.95 -10.73 -1.23
C VAL A 163 13.73 -10.95 -2.52
N GLU A 164 13.23 -11.86 -3.36
CA GLU A 164 13.90 -12.28 -4.58
C GLU A 164 13.89 -11.21 -5.68
N MET A 165 13.05 -10.17 -5.53
CA MET A 165 12.99 -9.04 -6.43
C MET A 165 13.92 -7.91 -6.00
N SER A 166 15.10 -7.80 -6.59
CA SER A 166 15.96 -6.62 -6.46
C SER A 166 15.69 -5.62 -7.59
N SER A 167 14.86 -4.61 -7.32
CA SER A 167 14.67 -3.46 -8.21
C SER A 167 15.28 -2.20 -7.59
N PRO A 168 15.63 -1.17 -8.38
CA PRO A 168 16.10 0.11 -7.85
C PRO A 168 15.15 0.72 -6.82
N ALA A 169 13.84 0.64 -7.08
CA ALA A 169 12.79 1.09 -6.15
C ALA A 169 12.83 0.33 -4.82
N HIS A 170 13.07 -0.98 -4.87
CA HIS A 170 13.21 -1.79 -3.68
C HIS A 170 14.43 -1.38 -2.85
N GLU A 171 15.59 -1.22 -3.47
CA GLU A 171 16.80 -0.83 -2.73
C GLU A 171 16.66 0.54 -2.05
N VAL A 172 16.00 1.50 -2.72
CA VAL A 172 15.64 2.79 -2.09
C VAL A 172 14.70 2.59 -0.90
N THR A 173 13.73 1.68 -0.99
CA THR A 173 12.80 1.38 0.10
C THR A 173 13.53 0.76 1.30
N LYS A 174 14.41 -0.22 1.07
CA LYS A 174 15.26 -0.82 2.11
C LYS A 174 16.12 0.22 2.80
N PHE A 175 16.74 1.13 2.03
CA PHE A 175 17.53 2.22 2.60
C PHE A 175 16.73 3.09 3.56
N TYR A 176 15.49 3.46 3.20
CA TYR A 176 14.68 4.31 4.08
C TYR A 176 14.08 3.56 5.28
N LEU A 177 13.82 2.27 5.18
CA LEU A 177 13.51 1.43 6.35
C LEU A 177 14.69 1.38 7.32
N PHE A 178 15.92 1.21 6.81
CA PHE A 178 17.13 1.30 7.61
C PHE A 178 17.29 2.71 8.23
N TYR A 179 17.11 3.76 7.43
CA TYR A 179 17.22 5.16 7.85
C TYR A 179 16.33 5.47 9.06
N GLU A 180 15.10 4.98 9.07
CA GLU A 180 14.19 5.12 10.20
C GLU A 180 14.75 4.50 11.48
N ARG A 181 15.14 3.23 11.38
CA ARG A 181 15.67 2.46 12.52
C ARG A 181 16.98 3.03 13.04
N TRP A 182 17.84 3.50 12.14
CA TRP A 182 19.09 4.17 12.45
C TRP A 182 18.86 5.43 13.31
N ARG A 183 17.91 6.28 12.91
CA ARG A 183 17.57 7.50 13.66
C ARG A 183 16.89 7.21 14.99
N ARG A 184 16.16 6.10 15.10
CA ARG A 184 15.53 5.64 16.34
C ARG A 184 16.47 4.87 17.28
N ALA A 185 17.73 4.66 16.88
CA ALA A 185 18.72 3.83 17.57
C ALA A 185 18.27 2.36 17.76
N GLU A 186 17.46 1.82 16.83
CA GLU A 186 17.06 0.40 16.81
C GLU A 186 18.08 -0.50 16.09
N VAL A 187 19.14 0.10 15.57
CA VAL A 187 20.31 -0.58 15.00
C VAL A 187 21.54 -0.08 15.74
N GLU A 188 22.44 -0.98 16.08
CA GLU A 188 23.70 -0.66 16.73
C GLU A 188 24.55 0.27 15.85
N LYS A 189 25.18 1.26 16.48
CA LYS A 189 26.08 2.18 15.79
C LYS A 189 27.43 1.50 15.56
N SER A 190 27.60 0.92 14.38
CA SER A 190 28.87 0.29 13.96
C SER A 190 29.66 1.22 13.02
N GLU A 191 30.91 1.52 13.38
CA GLU A 191 31.83 2.24 12.49
C GLU A 191 32.16 1.44 11.23
N GLU A 192 32.31 0.11 11.37
CA GLU A 192 32.52 -0.82 10.26
C GLU A 192 31.37 -0.73 9.25
N TYR A 193 30.12 -0.68 9.72
CA TYR A 193 28.96 -0.50 8.86
C TYR A 193 29.00 0.81 8.07
N MET A 194 29.38 1.92 8.73
CA MET A 194 29.49 3.22 8.05
C MET A 194 30.62 3.22 7.01
N GLN A 195 31.73 2.54 7.27
CA GLN A 195 32.81 2.36 6.29
C GLN A 195 32.37 1.49 5.11
N ASN A 196 31.59 0.43 5.36
CA ASN A 196 30.98 -0.38 4.32
C ASN A 196 30.00 0.42 3.47
N LEU A 197 29.16 1.26 4.07
CA LEU A 197 28.25 2.14 3.33
C LEU A 197 29.03 3.15 2.46
N LYS A 198 30.12 3.73 2.98
CA LYS A 198 31.02 4.62 2.23
C LYS A 198 31.69 3.92 1.05
N SER A 199 32.09 2.66 1.21
CA SER A 199 32.75 1.91 0.14
C SER A 199 31.78 1.56 -0.99
N VAL A 200 30.55 1.17 -0.65
CA VAL A 200 29.46 0.89 -1.60
C VAL A 200 29.01 2.15 -2.34
N LEU A 201 28.89 3.26 -1.63
CA LEU A 201 28.45 4.55 -2.18
C LEU A 201 29.64 5.46 -2.54
N SER A 202 30.80 4.91 -2.86
CA SER A 202 32.07 5.65 -2.98
C SER A 202 32.12 6.70 -4.11
N SER A 203 31.14 6.72 -5.01
CA SER A 203 31.05 7.69 -6.10
C SER A 203 29.60 8.12 -6.28
N GLY A 204 29.22 9.36 -5.96
CA GLY A 204 27.85 9.88 -6.03
C GLY A 204 27.75 11.37 -5.69
N ILE A 205 26.70 12.05 -6.15
CA ILE A 205 26.45 13.48 -5.88
C ILE A 205 25.06 13.65 -5.27
N PHE A 206 24.95 14.10 -4.03
CA PHE A 206 23.68 14.51 -3.46
C PHE A 206 23.39 15.97 -3.80
N VAL A 207 22.29 16.23 -4.50
CA VAL A 207 21.81 17.60 -4.75
C VAL A 207 20.89 18.02 -3.60
N HIS A 208 21.44 18.81 -2.68
CA HIS A 208 20.71 19.34 -1.55
C HIS A 208 19.48 20.17 -2.00
N PRO A 209 18.38 20.23 -1.23
CA PRO A 209 17.21 21.03 -1.61
C PRO A 209 17.44 22.55 -1.78
N SER A 210 18.64 23.03 -1.49
CA SER A 210 19.10 24.38 -1.86
C SER A 210 19.65 24.48 -3.28
N GLY A 211 19.70 23.37 -4.03
CA GLY A 211 20.35 23.27 -5.35
C GLY A 211 21.86 23.06 -5.29
N VAL A 212 22.42 22.78 -4.11
CA VAL A 212 23.87 22.60 -3.93
C VAL A 212 24.23 21.13 -4.11
N ASP A 213 25.20 20.87 -4.98
CA ASP A 213 25.79 19.55 -5.17
C ASP A 213 26.78 19.26 -4.04
N LEU A 214 26.52 18.16 -3.32
CA LEU A 214 27.36 17.66 -2.25
C LEU A 214 27.89 16.28 -2.62
N PRO A 215 29.18 15.98 -2.37
CA PRO A 215 29.67 14.62 -2.49
C PRO A 215 28.87 13.67 -1.58
N ILE A 216 28.52 12.49 -2.10
CA ILE A 216 27.71 11.52 -1.35
C ILE A 216 28.34 11.10 -0.02
N HIS A 217 29.68 11.11 0.10
CA HIS A 217 30.37 10.81 1.36
C HIS A 217 30.01 11.81 2.47
N GLN A 218 29.83 13.10 2.14
CA GLN A 218 29.40 14.11 3.12
C GLN A 218 27.98 13.85 3.59
N CYS A 219 27.13 13.28 2.73
CA CYS A 219 25.79 12.86 3.11
C CYS A 219 25.81 11.62 4.01
N ILE A 220 26.75 10.69 3.78
CA ILE A 220 26.96 9.53 4.65
C ILE A 220 27.49 9.98 6.02
N ASP A 221 28.39 10.96 6.07
CA ASP A 221 28.85 11.55 7.34
C ASP A 221 27.71 12.25 8.07
N SER A 222 26.85 12.97 7.34
CA SER A 222 25.64 13.57 7.88
C SER A 222 24.68 12.50 8.43
N LEU A 223 24.51 11.38 7.71
CA LEU A 223 23.72 10.23 8.15
C LEU A 223 24.27 9.61 9.44
N ALA A 224 25.60 9.48 9.56
CA ALA A 224 26.26 8.96 10.76
C ALA A 224 25.91 9.79 12.01
N ARG A 225 25.81 11.11 11.86
CA ARG A 225 25.46 12.04 12.94
C ARG A 225 23.99 11.99 13.35
N LEU A 226 23.11 11.46 12.50
CA LEU A 226 21.68 11.31 12.79
C LEU A 226 21.36 10.05 13.62
N HIS A 227 22.34 9.20 13.93
CA HIS A 227 22.06 8.00 14.74
C HIS A 227 21.46 8.41 16.10
N GLY A 228 20.32 7.80 16.45
CA GLY A 228 19.64 8.03 17.73
C GLY A 228 19.01 9.42 17.93
N ASP A 229 19.05 10.33 16.96
CA ASP A 229 18.49 11.68 17.11
C ASP A 229 16.94 11.69 17.27
N LYS A 230 16.30 10.55 16.96
CA LYS A 230 14.88 10.27 17.14
C LYS A 230 14.61 9.13 18.14
N GLN A 231 15.59 8.74 18.95
CA GLN A 231 15.39 7.73 19.99
C GLN A 231 14.28 8.19 20.96
N GLY A 232 13.36 7.27 21.28
CA GLY A 232 12.20 7.54 22.14
C GLY A 232 11.09 8.39 21.51
N LYS A 233 11.27 8.87 20.26
CA LYS A 233 10.27 9.68 19.55
C LYS A 233 9.42 8.83 18.62
N GLN A 234 8.19 9.28 18.41
CA GLN A 234 7.34 8.79 17.34
C GLN A 234 7.86 9.28 15.99
N PHE A 235 8.77 8.51 15.39
CA PHE A 235 9.39 8.85 14.11
C PHE A 235 9.09 7.79 13.06
N TRP A 236 8.51 8.21 11.94
CA TRP A 236 8.24 7.36 10.79
C TRP A 236 8.71 8.01 9.50
N THR A 237 9.19 7.19 8.58
CA THR A 237 9.44 7.55 7.20
C THR A 237 8.75 6.57 6.26
N TRP A 238 8.22 7.10 5.17
CA TRP A 238 7.63 6.29 4.11
C TRP A 238 7.84 6.98 2.76
N LEU A 239 7.78 6.17 1.71
CA LEU A 239 7.92 6.62 0.33
C LEU A 239 6.56 6.54 -0.33
N ASP A 240 6.17 7.62 -1.00
CA ASP A 240 4.92 7.70 -1.75
C ASP A 240 5.23 8.01 -3.22
N ARG A 241 4.37 7.55 -4.14
CA ARG A 241 4.54 7.69 -5.61
C ARG A 241 5.93 7.23 -6.10
N LEU A 242 6.44 6.13 -5.53
CA LEU A 242 7.71 5.55 -5.94
C LEU A 242 7.62 5.01 -7.36
N SER A 243 8.51 5.49 -8.22
CA SER A 243 8.64 5.09 -9.61
C SER A 243 10.11 4.90 -9.97
N SER A 244 10.40 3.95 -10.84
CA SER A 244 11.75 3.70 -11.36
C SER A 244 11.70 3.57 -12.87
N VAL A 245 12.56 4.31 -13.57
CA VAL A 245 12.70 4.26 -15.03
C VAL A 245 14.15 3.95 -15.35
N GLN A 246 14.38 2.94 -16.18
CA GLN A 246 15.72 2.68 -16.72
C GLN A 246 16.04 3.72 -17.80
N ILE A 247 17.15 4.44 -17.65
CA ILE A 247 17.57 5.52 -18.57
C ILE A 247 18.81 5.17 -19.39
N GLY A 248 19.45 4.05 -19.07
CA GLY A 248 20.59 3.50 -19.81
C GLY A 248 20.80 2.05 -19.43
N SER A 249 21.75 1.38 -20.09
CA SER A 249 22.03 -0.06 -19.87
C SER A 249 22.23 -0.41 -18.39
N ASN A 250 22.92 0.44 -17.64
CA ASN A 250 23.24 0.24 -16.23
C ASN A 250 22.78 1.40 -15.33
N ALA A 251 21.80 2.20 -15.76
CA ALA A 251 21.38 3.41 -15.06
C ALA A 251 19.86 3.51 -14.90
N TRP A 252 19.41 3.86 -13.70
CA TRP A 252 18.00 3.97 -13.33
C TRP A 252 17.73 5.29 -12.63
N LEU A 253 16.66 5.95 -13.02
CA LEU A 253 16.13 7.12 -12.34
C LEU A 253 14.95 6.71 -11.46
N VAL A 254 15.08 6.88 -10.16
CA VAL A 254 14.04 6.58 -9.18
C VAL A 254 13.45 7.89 -8.64
N LYS A 255 12.13 8.08 -8.69
CA LYS A 255 11.45 9.28 -8.19
C LYS A 255 10.41 8.91 -7.16
N PHE A 256 10.35 9.65 -6.06
CA PHE A 256 9.39 9.42 -4.97
C PHE A 256 9.21 10.65 -4.09
N ASN A 257 8.07 10.74 -3.42
CA ASN A 257 7.86 11.65 -2.30
C ASN A 257 8.35 10.97 -1.03
N LYS A 258 9.42 11.50 -0.43
CA LYS A 258 9.86 11.06 0.89
C LYS A 258 9.07 11.81 1.94
N TRP A 259 8.37 11.06 2.78
CA TRP A 259 7.68 11.60 3.93
C TRP A 259 8.43 11.27 5.23
N GLU A 260 8.40 12.21 6.15
CA GLU A 260 8.82 12.03 7.55
C GLU A 260 7.72 12.55 8.46
N LEU A 261 7.35 11.75 9.45
CA LEU A 261 6.53 12.16 10.58
C LEU A 261 7.41 12.07 11.82
N CYS A 262 7.51 13.16 12.58
CA CYS A 262 8.17 13.19 13.86
C CYS A 262 7.21 13.84 14.86
N GLU A 263 6.72 13.06 15.81
CA GLU A 263 5.67 13.48 16.75
C GLU A 263 4.46 14.01 15.96
N ASN A 264 4.21 15.33 15.99
CA ASN A 264 3.10 15.95 15.28
C ASN A 264 3.50 16.67 13.98
N GLU A 265 4.80 16.70 13.65
CA GLU A 265 5.30 17.36 12.46
C GLU A 265 5.47 16.39 11.30
N ARG A 266 4.75 16.65 10.21
CA ARG A 266 4.90 15.92 8.95
C ARG A 266 5.60 16.78 7.91
N ARG A 267 6.63 16.22 7.28
CA ARG A 267 7.42 16.85 6.21
C ARG A 267 7.46 15.96 4.97
N CYS A 268 7.42 16.58 3.80
CA CYS A 268 7.53 15.90 2.51
C CYS A 268 8.63 16.54 1.69
N CYS A 269 9.41 15.72 0.98
CA CYS A 269 10.23 16.20 -0.12
C CYS A 269 10.15 15.25 -1.31
N LEU A 270 9.86 15.81 -2.49
CA LEU A 270 10.08 15.09 -3.73
C LEU A 270 11.58 14.81 -3.86
N THR A 271 11.91 13.54 -4.06
CA THR A 271 13.27 13.01 -4.09
C THR A 271 13.46 12.25 -5.39
N THR A 272 14.48 12.62 -6.16
CA THR A 272 14.92 11.87 -7.33
C THR A 272 16.26 11.23 -7.02
N VAL A 273 16.46 9.96 -7.35
CA VAL A 273 17.67 9.17 -7.12
C VAL A 273 18.11 8.56 -8.44
N LEU A 274 19.22 9.03 -9.00
CA LEU A 274 19.88 8.35 -10.13
C LEU A 274 20.75 7.23 -9.57
N MET A 275 20.47 5.96 -9.90
CA MET A 275 21.22 4.77 -9.51
C MET A 275 22.00 4.22 -10.71
N SER A 276 23.28 3.87 -10.56
CA SER A 276 24.02 3.16 -11.61
C SER A 276 24.78 1.95 -11.07
N SER A 277 24.79 0.83 -11.80
CA SER A 277 25.62 -0.34 -11.50
C SER A 277 26.96 -0.27 -12.22
N LYS A 278 28.08 -0.55 -11.53
CA LYS A 278 29.42 -0.61 -12.14
C LYS A 278 29.79 -1.98 -12.75
N ASN A 279 28.99 -3.04 -12.55
CA ASN A 279 29.27 -4.36 -13.13
C ASN A 279 28.08 -4.88 -13.99
N PRO A 280 28.24 -4.97 -15.32
CA PRO A 280 27.19 -5.44 -16.23
C PRO A 280 27.07 -6.98 -16.33
N ALA A 281 28.00 -7.75 -15.75
CA ALA A 281 28.11 -9.19 -16.03
C ALA A 281 27.40 -10.11 -15.03
N VAL A 282 26.70 -9.59 -14.03
CA VAL A 282 26.04 -10.45 -13.04
C VAL A 282 24.60 -10.01 -12.85
N ASN A 283 23.68 -10.85 -13.31
CA ASN A 283 22.33 -10.98 -12.73
C ASN A 283 22.44 -11.51 -11.29
N SER A 284 23.30 -10.92 -10.44
CA SER A 284 23.43 -11.33 -9.05
C SER A 284 22.45 -10.53 -8.23
N LYS A 285 21.52 -11.30 -7.65
CA LYS A 285 20.95 -11.08 -6.34
C LYS A 285 21.81 -10.10 -5.54
N PHE A 286 21.20 -9.02 -5.06
CA PHE A 286 21.73 -8.17 -3.98
C PHE A 286 21.76 -8.96 -2.65
N THR A 287 22.34 -10.16 -2.66
CA THR A 287 22.77 -10.89 -1.48
C THR A 287 24.19 -10.42 -1.24
N GLY A 288 24.42 -9.83 -0.06
CA GLY A 288 25.71 -9.27 0.31
C GLY A 288 26.87 -10.18 -0.09
N HIS A 289 27.88 -9.56 -0.70
CA HIS A 289 29.30 -9.94 -0.80
C HIS A 289 29.97 -9.53 -2.13
N GLU A 290 29.26 -8.95 -3.11
CA GLU A 290 29.90 -8.36 -4.30
C GLU A 290 29.82 -6.82 -4.32
N LYS A 291 30.98 -6.20 -4.57
CA LYS A 291 31.24 -4.74 -4.57
C LYS A 291 30.48 -4.04 -5.71
N ALA A 292 29.19 -3.80 -5.55
CA ALA A 292 28.45 -2.89 -6.41
C ALA A 292 28.73 -1.44 -5.97
N SER A 293 29.49 -0.68 -6.74
CA SER A 293 29.56 0.77 -6.54
C SER A 293 28.30 1.42 -7.10
N LEU A 294 27.55 2.12 -6.25
CA LEU A 294 26.30 2.76 -6.64
C LEU A 294 26.52 4.28 -6.75
N TYR A 295 26.33 4.84 -7.95
CA TYR A 295 26.15 6.29 -8.08
C TYR A 295 24.74 6.64 -7.66
N ILE A 296 24.59 7.56 -6.72
CA ILE A 296 23.30 8.07 -6.24
C ILE A 296 23.30 9.58 -6.50
N GLN A 297 22.43 10.06 -7.39
CA GLN A 297 22.09 11.49 -7.46
C GLN A 297 20.79 11.79 -6.75
N VAL A 298 20.83 12.35 -5.54
CA VAL A 298 19.60 12.67 -4.78
C VAL A 298 19.23 14.14 -4.98
N ALA A 299 18.20 14.48 -5.73
CA ALA A 299 17.68 15.86 -5.78
C ALA A 299 16.43 15.99 -4.93
N ARG A 300 16.39 16.96 -4.00
CA ARG A 300 15.19 17.29 -3.22
C ARG A 300 14.59 18.62 -3.69
N THR A 301 13.29 18.66 -3.94
CA THR A 301 12.56 19.93 -4.06
C THR A 301 11.63 20.09 -2.87
N LYS A 302 11.66 21.25 -2.19
CA LYS A 302 10.72 21.55 -1.09
C LYS A 302 9.29 21.53 -1.65
N SER A 303 8.49 20.56 -1.25
CA SER A 303 7.04 20.60 -1.41
C SER A 303 6.43 20.95 -0.05
N LYS A 304 5.93 22.18 0.11
CA LYS A 304 4.97 22.51 1.17
C LYS A 304 3.67 21.76 0.83
N CYS A 305 3.56 20.50 1.21
CA CYS A 305 2.29 19.79 1.16
C CYS A 305 1.67 19.80 2.57
N MET A 306 0.97 20.88 2.85
CA MET A 306 0.04 20.95 3.98
C MET A 306 -1.17 20.09 3.58
N MET A 307 -1.16 18.77 3.87
CA MET A 307 -2.44 18.06 3.89
C MET A 307 -3.07 18.34 5.24
N THR A 308 -4.13 19.13 5.20
CA THR A 308 -5.13 19.26 6.27
C THR A 308 -5.52 17.87 6.75
N LYS A 309 -5.67 17.69 8.08
CA LYS A 309 -6.22 16.47 8.68
C LYS A 309 -7.49 16.07 7.91
N VAL A 310 -7.55 14.83 7.44
CA VAL A 310 -8.80 14.17 7.05
C VAL A 310 -9.47 13.67 8.31
#